data_AF-A0A1B2E1K2-F1
#
_entry.id   AF-A0A1B2E1K2-F1
#
_cell.length_a   1.000
_cell.length_b   1.000
_cell.length_c   1.000
_cell.angle_alpha   90.00
_cell.angle_beta   90.00
_cell.angle_gamma   90.00
#
_symmetry.space_group_name_H-M   'P 1'
#
loop_
_entity.id
_entity.type
_entity.pdbx_description
1 polymer ?
#
loop_
_entity_poly.entity_id
_entity_poly.type
_entity_poly.pdbx_seq_one_letter_code
_entity_poly.pdbx_strand_id
1 'polypeptide(L)'
;MSDIKMEDSNTFEAVAIKNEAVPYSQYAPDMHVSVGCIPCTRAHLSAVSVSLKEGDAETAREEISALMEYDLTPEKLAATPERDREVLAKYAKAISSLQKKLAEPVPELTAIAASLKEAIRFARVDGIEHPEVQMRLERSEELVNGLERIRFAPEKLQSLDPNMRDEVKRLLPELREARHQLLNGITTADDLELVGARFAVISRKINVNPDPETLQLAQKEAAELNSSFRRDVLQAWGGKSYESTRQ
;
A
#
# COMPACT_ATOMS: atom_id res chain seq x y z
N MET A 1 13.69 -80.04 26.42
CA MET A 1 14.91 -79.21 26.38
C MET A 1 15.49 -79.34 24.98
N SER A 2 15.19 -78.36 24.14
CA SER A 2 15.70 -78.25 22.78
C SER A 2 15.48 -76.80 22.36
N ASP A 3 16.59 -76.07 22.33
CA ASP A 3 16.69 -74.63 22.13
C ASP A 3 16.19 -74.22 20.73
N ILE A 4 15.27 -73.25 20.68
CA ILE A 4 14.93 -72.54 19.46
C ILE A 4 15.76 -71.25 19.46
N LYS A 5 16.80 -71.23 18.62
CA LYS A 5 17.53 -70.01 18.27
C LYS A 5 16.66 -69.18 17.32
N MET A 6 16.33 -67.96 17.72
CA MET A 6 15.82 -66.91 16.84
C MET A 6 17.02 -66.09 16.33
N GLU A 7 17.37 -66.30 15.07
CA GLU A 7 18.14 -65.41 14.18
C GLU A 7 17.21 -65.32 12.94
N ASP A 8 16.83 -64.17 12.39
CA ASP A 8 17.63 -63.04 12.00
C ASP A 8 16.88 -61.70 12.12
N SER A 9 17.62 -60.71 12.61
CA SER A 9 17.27 -59.30 12.58
C SER A 9 17.28 -58.77 11.15
N ASN A 10 16.10 -58.41 10.63
CA ASN A 10 15.96 -57.67 9.38
C ASN A 10 16.31 -56.20 9.64
N THR A 11 17.60 -55.86 9.63
CA THR A 11 18.07 -54.47 9.60
C THR A 11 17.82 -53.90 8.22
N PHE A 12 16.68 -53.20 8.06
CA PHE A 12 16.52 -52.23 7.00
C PHE A 12 17.51 -51.08 7.26
N GLU A 13 18.66 -51.10 6.57
CA GLU A 13 19.47 -49.89 6.41
C GLU A 13 18.62 -48.85 5.70
N ALA A 14 18.15 -47.86 6.46
CA ALA A 14 17.62 -46.64 5.90
C ALA A 14 18.76 -45.93 5.17
N VAL A 15 18.82 -46.09 3.85
CA VAL A 15 19.63 -45.24 2.97
C VAL A 15 19.09 -43.82 3.15
N ALA A 16 19.72 -43.05 4.02
CA ALA A 16 19.51 -41.62 4.13
C ALA A 16 19.97 -40.99 2.82
N ILE A 17 19.04 -40.85 1.87
CA ILE A 17 19.23 -40.00 0.71
C ILE A 17 19.35 -38.58 1.27
N LYS A 18 20.58 -38.10 1.45
CA LYS A 18 20.86 -36.68 1.66
C LYS A 18 20.45 -35.96 0.38
N ASN A 19 19.18 -35.59 0.30
CA ASN A 19 18.73 -34.55 -0.62
C ASN A 19 19.30 -33.23 -0.10
N GLU A 20 20.58 -33.00 -0.35
CA GLU A 20 21.18 -31.67 -0.38
C GLU A 20 20.61 -30.95 -1.62
N ALA A 21 19.30 -30.70 -1.59
CA ALA A 21 18.64 -29.89 -2.60
C ALA A 21 19.21 -28.49 -2.47
N VAL A 22 20.16 -28.18 -3.35
CA VAL A 22 20.74 -26.86 -3.47
C VAL A 22 19.58 -25.87 -3.65
N PRO A 23 19.51 -24.78 -2.84
CA PRO A 23 18.42 -23.82 -2.94
C PRO A 23 18.29 -23.32 -4.38
N TYR A 24 17.05 -23.22 -4.89
CA TYR A 24 16.77 -22.77 -6.25
C TYR A 24 17.50 -21.45 -6.60
N SER A 25 17.72 -20.61 -5.60
CA SER A 25 18.46 -19.35 -5.71
C SER A 25 19.94 -19.48 -6.13
N GLN A 26 20.56 -20.66 -6.03
CA GLN A 26 21.90 -20.88 -6.57
C GLN A 26 21.91 -21.07 -8.09
N TYR A 27 20.80 -21.52 -8.68
CA TYR A 27 20.66 -21.71 -10.13
C TYR A 27 20.13 -20.45 -10.85
N ALA A 28 19.52 -19.53 -10.11
CA ALA A 28 19.01 -18.24 -10.59
C ALA A 28 19.22 -17.17 -9.49
N PRO A 29 20.46 -16.70 -9.29
CA PRO A 29 20.78 -15.70 -8.26
C PRO A 29 20.05 -14.36 -8.48
N ASP A 30 19.64 -14.08 -9.72
CA ASP A 30 18.78 -12.97 -10.14
C ASP A 30 17.30 -13.12 -9.72
N MET A 31 16.88 -14.32 -9.25
CA MET A 31 15.56 -14.57 -8.65
C MET A 31 15.64 -14.89 -7.16
N HIS A 32 16.74 -14.51 -6.50
CA HIS A 32 16.80 -14.58 -5.05
C HIS A 32 15.76 -13.63 -4.44
N VAL A 33 15.03 -14.05 -3.43
CA VAL A 33 14.01 -13.22 -2.74
C VAL A 33 14.57 -11.94 -2.10
N SER A 34 15.89 -11.77 -2.10
CA SER A 34 16.59 -10.60 -1.57
C SER A 34 16.94 -9.56 -2.63
N VAL A 35 16.64 -9.80 -3.91
CA VAL A 35 16.87 -8.84 -4.99
C VAL A 35 15.54 -8.37 -5.58
N GLY A 36 15.53 -7.19 -6.18
CA GLY A 36 14.37 -6.72 -6.95
C GLY A 36 14.17 -7.57 -8.21
N CYS A 37 12.92 -7.92 -8.49
CA CYS A 37 12.58 -8.91 -9.52
C CYS A 37 11.94 -8.26 -10.76
N ILE A 38 12.64 -8.32 -11.90
CA ILE A 38 12.12 -7.82 -13.19
C ILE A 38 10.83 -8.54 -13.61
N PRO A 39 10.72 -9.89 -13.53
CA PRO A 39 9.46 -10.60 -13.76
C PRO A 39 8.30 -10.14 -12.87
N CYS A 40 8.50 -9.98 -11.56
CA CYS A 40 7.45 -9.50 -10.63
C CYS A 40 7.02 -8.08 -11.00
N THR A 41 7.99 -7.19 -11.22
CA THR A 41 7.74 -5.80 -11.66
C THR A 41 6.89 -5.77 -12.93
N ARG A 42 7.20 -6.62 -13.91
CA ARG A 42 6.41 -6.73 -15.14
C ARG A 42 4.98 -7.22 -14.87
N ALA A 43 4.82 -8.20 -14.00
CA ALA A 43 3.52 -8.78 -13.66
C ALA A 43 2.62 -7.74 -12.97
N HIS A 44 3.13 -7.10 -11.91
CA HIS A 44 2.43 -6.05 -11.18
C HIS A 44 2.07 -4.88 -12.10
N LEU A 45 3.00 -4.35 -12.89
CA LEU A 45 2.69 -3.27 -13.86
C LEU A 45 1.63 -3.67 -14.89
N SER A 46 1.58 -4.94 -15.27
CA SER A 46 0.55 -5.44 -16.18
C SER A 46 -0.81 -5.51 -15.50
N ALA A 47 -0.87 -6.01 -14.26
CA ALA A 47 -2.09 -6.03 -13.45
C ALA A 47 -2.62 -4.61 -13.23
N VAL A 48 -1.78 -3.68 -12.78
CA VAL A 48 -2.10 -2.25 -12.61
C VAL A 48 -2.72 -1.66 -13.87
N SER A 49 -2.10 -1.89 -15.03
CA SER A 49 -2.60 -1.36 -16.31
C SER A 49 -3.96 -1.95 -16.70
N VAL A 50 -4.24 -3.20 -16.34
CA VAL A 50 -5.54 -3.84 -16.61
C VAL A 50 -6.59 -3.31 -15.65
N SER A 51 -6.32 -3.31 -14.34
CA SER A 51 -7.24 -2.82 -13.30
C SER A 51 -7.65 -1.38 -13.56
N LEU A 52 -6.70 -0.47 -13.85
CA LEU A 52 -7.03 0.92 -14.18
C LEU A 52 -7.86 1.06 -15.46
N LYS A 53 -7.70 0.16 -16.43
CA LYS A 53 -8.52 0.15 -17.65
C LYS A 53 -9.96 -0.30 -17.35
N GLU A 54 -10.15 -1.13 -16.34
CA GLU A 54 -11.45 -1.60 -15.85
C GLU A 54 -12.09 -0.62 -14.84
N GLY A 55 -11.37 0.45 -14.47
CA GLY A 55 -11.80 1.42 -13.47
C GLY A 55 -11.57 0.97 -12.03
N ASP A 56 -10.85 -0.13 -11.84
CA ASP A 56 -10.48 -0.69 -10.54
C ASP A 56 -9.17 -0.05 -10.04
N ALA A 57 -9.29 1.16 -9.50
CA ALA A 57 -8.17 1.91 -8.94
C ALA A 57 -7.61 1.27 -7.65
N GLU A 58 -8.42 0.48 -6.94
CA GLU A 58 -8.03 -0.15 -5.70
C GLU A 58 -7.07 -1.31 -5.95
N THR A 59 -7.44 -2.28 -6.79
CA THR A 59 -6.52 -3.37 -7.18
C THR A 59 -5.23 -2.79 -7.74
N ALA A 60 -5.30 -1.72 -8.54
CA ALA A 60 -4.13 -1.02 -9.02
C ALA A 60 -3.24 -0.46 -7.89
N ARG A 61 -3.82 0.07 -6.81
CA ARG A 61 -3.05 0.52 -5.63
C ARG A 61 -2.41 -0.64 -4.88
N GLU A 62 -3.13 -1.74 -4.70
CA GLU A 62 -2.63 -2.93 -4.01
C GLU A 62 -1.42 -3.50 -4.74
N GLU A 63 -1.53 -3.67 -6.04
CA GLU A 63 -0.45 -4.17 -6.90
C GLU A 63 0.79 -3.26 -6.88
N ILE A 64 0.60 -1.93 -6.94
CA ILE A 64 1.72 -0.99 -6.81
C ILE A 64 2.32 -1.03 -5.40
N SER A 65 1.49 -1.13 -4.37
CA SER A 65 1.97 -1.14 -2.98
C SER A 65 2.76 -2.40 -2.67
N ALA A 66 2.27 -3.57 -3.10
CA ALA A 66 3.00 -4.83 -3.00
C ALA A 66 4.36 -4.73 -3.72
N LEU A 67 4.38 -4.17 -4.93
CA LEU A 67 5.62 -3.99 -5.68
C LEU A 67 6.63 -3.10 -4.95
N MET A 68 6.17 -1.99 -4.37
CA MET A 68 7.03 -1.04 -3.65
C MET A 68 7.51 -1.58 -2.29
N GLU A 69 6.65 -2.31 -1.57
CA GLU A 69 6.94 -2.87 -0.24
C GLU A 69 7.84 -4.11 -0.34
N TYR A 70 7.62 -4.95 -1.35
CA TYR A 70 8.29 -6.24 -1.42
C TYR A 70 9.39 -6.31 -2.47
N ASP A 71 9.33 -5.62 -3.60
CA ASP A 71 10.29 -5.84 -4.71
C ASP A 71 11.19 -4.65 -5.01
N LEU A 72 10.73 -3.43 -4.79
CA LEU A 72 11.46 -2.20 -5.12
C LEU A 72 11.99 -1.46 -3.88
N THR A 73 12.28 -2.20 -2.80
CA THR A 73 12.87 -1.60 -1.60
C THR A 73 14.32 -1.16 -1.87
N PRO A 74 14.84 -0.16 -1.14
CA PRO A 74 16.23 0.27 -1.26
C PRO A 74 17.24 -0.87 -1.08
N GLU A 75 16.96 -1.78 -0.13
CA GLU A 75 17.81 -2.93 0.20
C GLU A 75 17.85 -3.93 -0.97
N LYS A 76 16.69 -4.24 -1.53
CA LYS A 76 16.58 -5.16 -2.67
C LYS A 76 17.22 -4.58 -3.92
N LEU A 77 17.00 -3.30 -4.20
CA LEU A 77 17.64 -2.59 -5.31
C LEU A 77 19.17 -2.57 -5.15
N ALA A 78 19.68 -2.40 -3.93
CA ALA A 78 21.12 -2.43 -3.67
C ALA A 78 21.74 -3.82 -3.92
N ALA A 79 20.99 -4.90 -3.64
CA ALA A 79 21.40 -6.27 -3.87
C ALA A 79 21.18 -6.75 -5.33
N THR A 80 20.36 -6.05 -6.12
CA THR A 80 20.10 -6.37 -7.53
C THR A 80 21.36 -6.19 -8.39
N PRO A 81 21.65 -7.11 -9.34
CA PRO A 81 22.72 -6.95 -10.32
C PRO A 81 22.62 -5.61 -11.08
N GLU A 82 23.78 -4.98 -11.36
CA GLU A 82 23.88 -3.64 -11.97
C GLU A 82 22.93 -3.42 -13.16
N ARG A 83 22.93 -4.37 -14.10
CA ARG A 83 22.11 -4.36 -15.32
C ARG A 83 20.61 -4.23 -15.05
N ASP A 84 20.09 -4.95 -14.04
CA ASP A 84 18.67 -4.92 -13.71
C ASP A 84 18.36 -3.76 -12.75
N ARG A 85 19.31 -3.42 -11.86
CA ARG A 85 19.19 -2.32 -10.91
C ARG A 85 18.96 -0.98 -11.60
N GLU A 86 19.66 -0.69 -12.69
CA GLU A 86 19.47 0.54 -13.47
C GLU A 86 18.04 0.66 -14.01
N VAL A 87 17.51 -0.43 -14.56
CA VAL A 87 16.12 -0.48 -15.05
C VAL A 87 15.16 -0.31 -13.87
N LEU A 88 15.25 -1.14 -12.83
CA LEU A 88 14.34 -1.07 -11.68
C LEU A 88 14.36 0.29 -10.99
N ALA A 89 15.54 0.90 -10.78
CA ALA A 89 15.66 2.20 -10.14
C ALA A 89 15.02 3.33 -10.97
N LYS A 90 15.15 3.28 -12.30
CA LYS A 90 14.47 4.23 -13.21
C LYS A 90 12.96 4.18 -13.02
N TYR A 91 12.39 2.99 -12.94
CA TYR A 91 10.94 2.80 -12.87
C TYR A 91 10.37 2.95 -11.45
N ALA A 92 11.14 2.67 -10.40
CA ALA A 92 10.70 2.82 -9.00
C ALA A 92 10.18 4.24 -8.69
N LYS A 93 10.84 5.28 -9.23
CA LYS A 93 10.40 6.67 -9.06
C LYS A 93 9.05 6.94 -9.74
N ALA A 94 8.85 6.44 -10.95
CA ALA A 94 7.61 6.62 -11.70
C ALA A 94 6.46 5.81 -11.09
N ILE A 95 6.73 4.59 -10.62
CA ILE A 95 5.78 3.74 -9.89
C ILE A 95 5.33 4.42 -8.60
N SER A 96 6.26 4.99 -7.81
CA SER A 96 5.92 5.77 -6.61
C SER A 96 5.08 7.01 -6.92
N SER A 97 5.34 7.68 -8.05
CA SER A 97 4.51 8.80 -8.51
C SER A 97 3.09 8.36 -8.84
N LEU A 98 2.94 7.24 -9.56
CA LEU A 98 1.63 6.66 -9.88
C LEU A 98 0.89 6.23 -8.60
N GLN A 99 1.58 5.61 -7.65
CA GLN A 99 1.02 5.26 -6.33
C GLN A 99 0.37 6.47 -5.65
N LYS A 100 1.08 7.60 -5.63
CA LYS A 100 0.61 8.83 -5.00
C LYS A 100 -0.62 9.41 -5.71
N LYS A 101 -0.71 9.29 -7.03
CA LYS A 101 -1.88 9.75 -7.81
C LYS A 101 -3.12 8.90 -7.54
N LEU A 102 -2.94 7.61 -7.30
CA LEU A 102 -4.05 6.71 -7.00
C LEU A 102 -4.49 6.80 -5.52
N ALA A 103 -3.62 7.25 -4.63
CA ALA A 103 -3.93 7.51 -3.24
C ALA A 103 -4.54 8.92 -3.06
N GLU A 104 -5.82 9.08 -3.40
CA GLU A 104 -6.53 10.33 -3.10
C GLU A 104 -7.04 10.30 -1.65
N PRO A 105 -6.57 11.18 -0.76
CA PRO A 105 -7.07 11.24 0.61
C PRO A 105 -8.51 11.76 0.60
N VAL A 106 -9.30 11.36 1.60
CA VAL A 106 -10.65 11.94 1.79
C VAL A 106 -10.52 13.45 2.04
N PRO A 107 -11.05 14.32 1.16
CA PRO A 107 -10.84 15.77 1.25
C PRO A 107 -11.32 16.37 2.57
N GLU A 108 -12.46 15.91 3.07
CA GLU A 108 -13.06 16.38 4.32
C GLU A 108 -12.15 16.05 5.52
N LEU A 109 -11.57 14.85 5.58
CA LEU A 109 -10.62 14.47 6.64
C LEU A 109 -9.33 15.28 6.57
N THR A 110 -8.84 15.56 5.36
CA THR A 110 -7.66 16.42 5.15
C THR A 110 -7.94 17.85 5.62
N ALA A 111 -9.13 18.39 5.30
CA ALA A 111 -9.56 19.71 5.73
C ALA A 111 -9.74 19.80 7.25
N ILE A 112 -10.32 18.78 7.90
CA ILE A 112 -10.43 18.70 9.37
C ILE A 112 -9.03 18.70 9.99
N ALA A 113 -8.13 17.82 9.55
CA ALA A 113 -6.78 17.74 10.11
C ALA A 113 -6.00 19.06 9.97
N ALA A 114 -6.13 19.74 8.82
CA ALA A 114 -5.52 21.05 8.60
C ALA A 114 -6.14 22.14 9.49
N SER A 115 -7.48 22.14 9.64
CA SER A 115 -8.21 23.08 10.50
C SER A 115 -7.78 22.93 11.96
N LEU A 116 -7.78 21.69 12.49
CA LEU A 116 -7.39 21.42 13.87
C LEU A 116 -5.92 21.74 14.13
N LYS A 117 -5.02 21.47 13.18
CA LYS A 117 -3.61 21.86 13.28
C LYS A 117 -3.45 23.38 13.47
N GLU A 118 -4.23 24.17 12.74
CA GLU A 118 -4.19 25.62 12.88
C GLU A 118 -4.85 26.07 14.19
N ALA A 119 -5.92 25.42 14.64
CA ALA A 119 -6.54 25.68 15.94
C ALA A 119 -5.56 25.48 17.10
N ILE A 120 -4.75 24.41 17.07
CA ILE A 120 -3.69 24.15 18.05
C ILE A 120 -2.71 25.33 18.15
N ARG A 121 -2.36 25.94 17.01
CA ARG A 121 -1.43 27.09 16.98
C ARG A 121 -1.96 28.27 17.79
N PHE A 122 -3.26 28.57 17.69
CA PHE A 122 -3.90 29.62 18.48
C PHE A 122 -4.10 29.20 19.94
N ALA A 123 -4.57 27.97 20.18
CA ALA A 123 -4.85 27.48 21.53
C ALA A 123 -3.62 27.48 22.44
N ARG A 124 -2.43 27.23 21.90
CA ARG A 124 -1.16 27.29 22.64
C ARG A 124 -0.78 28.68 23.13
N VAL A 125 -1.24 29.72 22.43
CA VAL A 125 -0.87 31.11 22.74
C VAL A 125 -1.96 31.75 23.60
N ASP A 126 -3.22 31.63 23.16
CA ASP A 126 -4.34 32.41 23.68
C ASP A 126 -5.43 31.55 24.35
N GLY A 127 -5.21 30.23 24.43
CA GLY A 127 -6.15 29.28 25.03
C GLY A 127 -7.27 28.83 24.08
N ILE A 128 -8.05 27.83 24.53
CA ILE A 128 -9.09 27.20 23.71
C ILE A 128 -10.29 28.12 23.42
N GLU A 129 -10.51 29.13 24.25
CA GLU A 129 -11.60 30.11 24.08
C GLU A 129 -11.32 31.14 22.98
N HIS A 130 -10.13 31.11 22.36
CA HIS A 130 -9.79 32.03 21.29
C HIS A 130 -10.76 31.88 20.10
N PRO A 131 -11.31 32.97 19.52
CA PRO A 131 -12.32 32.89 18.46
C PRO A 131 -11.91 32.06 17.25
N GLU A 132 -10.63 32.13 16.85
CA GLU A 132 -10.10 31.32 15.74
C GLU A 132 -10.09 29.80 16.05
N VAL A 133 -9.99 29.42 17.33
CA VAL A 133 -10.09 28.02 17.77
C VAL A 133 -11.54 27.57 17.62
N GLN A 134 -12.49 28.30 18.21
CA GLN A 134 -13.92 27.99 18.16
C GLN A 134 -14.44 27.87 16.74
N MET A 135 -14.13 28.84 15.86
CA MET A 135 -14.49 28.80 14.44
C MET A 135 -13.97 27.54 13.73
N ARG A 136 -12.75 27.09 14.06
CA ARG A 136 -12.14 25.89 13.45
C ARG A 136 -12.73 24.61 13.99
N LEU A 137 -13.11 24.59 15.26
CA LEU A 137 -13.85 23.48 15.88
C LEU A 137 -15.21 23.32 15.20
N GLU A 138 -16.00 24.40 15.11
CA GLU A 138 -17.30 24.42 14.42
C GLU A 138 -17.18 23.93 12.97
N ARG A 139 -16.22 24.47 12.20
CA ARG A 139 -15.96 24.02 10.82
C ARG A 139 -15.59 22.54 10.76
N SER A 140 -14.78 22.06 11.69
CA SER A 140 -14.36 20.65 11.74
C SER A 140 -15.53 19.74 12.09
N GLU A 141 -16.42 20.19 12.96
CA GLU A 141 -17.67 19.52 13.31
C GLU A 141 -18.58 19.40 12.08
N GLU A 142 -18.80 20.49 11.35
CA GLU A 142 -19.61 20.46 10.12
C GLU A 142 -19.06 19.45 9.10
N LEU A 143 -17.74 19.46 8.89
CA LEU A 143 -17.07 18.56 7.96
C LEU A 143 -17.21 17.09 8.38
N VAL A 144 -16.99 16.75 9.66
CA VAL A 144 -17.07 15.36 10.10
C VAL A 144 -18.52 14.85 10.10
N ASN A 145 -19.48 15.71 10.44
CA ASN A 145 -20.90 15.39 10.34
C ASN A 145 -21.33 15.17 8.89
N GLY A 146 -20.88 16.03 7.96
CA GLY A 146 -21.12 15.87 6.52
C GLY A 146 -20.49 14.59 5.98
N LEU A 147 -19.26 14.29 6.41
CA LEU A 147 -18.56 13.07 6.03
C LEU A 147 -19.33 11.80 6.41
N GLU A 148 -19.78 11.70 7.67
CA GLU A 148 -20.55 10.54 8.14
C GLU A 148 -21.93 10.42 7.48
N ARG A 149 -22.63 11.55 7.28
CA ARG A 149 -24.03 11.56 6.81
C ARG A 149 -24.19 11.55 5.30
N ILE A 150 -23.17 11.99 4.55
CA ILE A 150 -23.25 12.14 3.10
C ILE A 150 -22.32 11.13 2.43
N ARG A 151 -21.02 11.16 2.74
CA ARG A 151 -20.04 10.30 2.05
C ARG A 151 -20.07 8.86 2.56
N PHE A 152 -20.13 8.68 3.87
CA PHE A 152 -20.16 7.36 4.53
C PHE A 152 -21.55 6.95 5.01
N ALA A 153 -22.59 7.54 4.40
CA ALA A 153 -23.96 7.13 4.63
C ALA A 153 -24.14 5.64 4.26
N PRO A 154 -24.95 4.85 5.01
CA PRO A 154 -25.11 3.41 4.76
C PRO A 154 -25.41 3.05 3.29
N GLU A 155 -26.24 3.84 2.63
CA GLU A 155 -26.59 3.69 1.21
C GLU A 155 -25.42 3.98 0.26
N LYS A 156 -24.53 4.90 0.61
CA LYS A 156 -23.32 5.18 -0.17
C LYS A 156 -22.28 4.10 0.03
N LEU A 157 -22.13 3.59 1.25
CA LEU A 157 -21.23 2.46 1.52
C LEU A 157 -21.59 1.23 0.69
N GLN A 158 -22.89 0.99 0.44
CA GLN A 158 -23.34 -0.11 -0.41
C GLN A 158 -22.96 0.04 -1.88
N SER A 159 -22.68 1.27 -2.32
CA SER A 159 -22.22 1.56 -3.69
C SER A 159 -20.70 1.55 -3.85
N LEU A 160 -19.95 1.52 -2.74
CA LEU A 160 -18.51 1.32 -2.77
C LEU A 160 -18.17 -0.13 -3.15
N ASP A 161 -16.98 -0.35 -3.69
CA ASP A 161 -16.46 -1.69 -3.86
C ASP A 161 -16.39 -2.44 -2.50
N PRO A 162 -16.36 -3.78 -2.49
CA PRO A 162 -16.39 -4.55 -1.25
C PRO A 162 -15.24 -4.26 -0.27
N ASN A 163 -14.03 -4.04 -0.77
CA ASN A 163 -12.83 -3.90 0.05
C ASN A 163 -12.76 -2.51 0.70
N MET A 164 -12.97 -1.45 -0.08
CA MET A 164 -13.13 -0.08 0.40
C MET A 164 -14.28 0.06 1.37
N ARG A 165 -15.41 -0.62 1.10
CA ARG A 165 -16.55 -0.66 2.03
C ARG A 165 -16.12 -1.25 3.37
N ASP A 166 -15.36 -2.32 3.36
CA ASP A 166 -14.89 -2.97 4.59
C ASP A 166 -13.77 -2.19 5.28
N GLU A 167 -12.93 -1.47 4.54
CA GLU A 167 -11.97 -0.49 5.08
C GLU A 167 -12.70 0.67 5.77
N VAL A 168 -13.66 1.31 5.10
CA VAL A 168 -14.49 2.37 5.70
C VAL A 168 -15.22 1.86 6.93
N LYS A 169 -15.83 0.67 6.89
CA LYS A 169 -16.52 0.07 8.05
C LYS A 169 -15.59 -0.16 9.23
N ARG A 170 -14.34 -0.57 8.99
CA ARG A 170 -13.33 -0.74 10.05
C ARG A 170 -12.93 0.61 10.67
N LEU A 171 -12.92 1.69 9.87
CA LEU A 171 -12.55 3.02 10.32
C LEU A 171 -13.69 3.82 10.96
N LEU A 172 -14.94 3.54 10.62
CA LEU A 172 -16.10 4.27 11.14
C LEU A 172 -16.17 4.35 12.68
N PRO A 173 -15.87 3.28 13.45
CA PRO A 173 -15.81 3.37 14.91
C PRO A 173 -14.77 4.38 15.40
N GLU A 174 -13.56 4.37 14.83
CA GLU A 174 -12.49 5.33 15.18
C GLU A 174 -12.90 6.77 14.82
N LEU A 175 -13.52 6.97 13.65
CA LEU A 175 -14.02 8.27 13.20
C LEU A 175 -15.11 8.81 14.14
N ARG A 176 -16.06 7.96 14.55
CA ARG A 176 -17.15 8.34 15.46
C ARG A 176 -16.64 8.72 16.84
N GLU A 177 -15.64 8.00 17.33
CA GLU A 177 -14.98 8.34 18.59
C GLU A 177 -14.23 9.68 18.49
N ALA A 178 -13.46 9.89 17.41
CA ALA A 178 -12.78 11.17 17.18
C ALA A 178 -13.79 12.33 17.06
N ARG A 179 -14.92 12.11 16.38
CA ARG A 179 -16.03 13.07 16.32
C ARG A 179 -16.61 13.37 17.71
N HIS A 180 -16.87 12.34 18.52
CA HIS A 180 -17.40 12.52 19.86
C HIS A 180 -16.46 13.36 20.74
N GLN A 181 -15.15 13.11 20.64
CA GLN A 181 -14.14 13.91 21.35
C GLN A 181 -14.04 15.34 20.82
N LEU A 182 -14.14 15.54 19.50
CA LEU A 182 -14.18 16.87 18.90
C LEU A 182 -15.36 17.72 19.43
N LEU A 183 -16.54 17.11 19.54
CA LEU A 183 -17.76 17.77 19.98
C LEU A 183 -17.80 18.08 21.47
N ASN A 184 -17.35 17.15 22.30
CA ASN A 184 -17.65 17.17 23.73
C ASN A 184 -16.40 17.09 24.63
N GLY A 185 -15.22 16.82 24.06
CA GLY A 185 -14.03 16.43 24.80
C GLY A 185 -12.91 17.46 24.84
N ILE A 186 -13.05 18.61 24.19
CA ILE A 186 -11.98 19.61 24.10
C ILE A 186 -12.21 20.69 25.18
N THR A 187 -11.42 20.61 26.24
CA THR A 187 -11.42 21.61 27.33
C THR A 187 -10.06 22.29 27.51
N THR A 188 -9.02 21.71 26.89
CA THR A 188 -7.64 22.18 26.97
C THR A 188 -6.96 22.12 25.61
N ALA A 189 -5.82 22.80 25.46
CA ALA A 189 -5.01 22.69 24.25
C ALA A 189 -4.49 21.26 24.03
N ASP A 190 -4.21 20.52 25.10
CA ASP A 190 -3.77 19.13 25.03
C ASP A 190 -4.86 18.20 24.49
N ASP A 191 -6.11 18.41 24.88
CA ASP A 191 -7.25 17.67 24.32
C ASP A 191 -7.37 17.91 22.82
N LEU A 192 -7.24 19.18 22.40
CA LEU A 192 -7.27 19.59 20.99
C LEU A 192 -6.12 18.94 20.20
N GLU A 193 -4.92 18.86 20.78
CA GLU A 193 -3.77 18.17 20.17
C GLU A 193 -4.04 16.68 19.98
N LEU A 194 -4.59 16.02 21.00
CA LEU A 194 -4.94 14.60 20.93
C LEU A 194 -5.98 14.33 19.83
N VAL A 195 -7.04 15.13 19.78
CA VAL A 195 -8.09 15.00 18.75
C VAL A 195 -7.54 15.30 17.36
N GLY A 196 -6.75 16.36 17.21
CA GLY A 196 -6.08 16.71 15.95
C GLY A 196 -5.17 15.59 15.45
N ALA A 197 -4.40 14.97 16.35
CA ALA A 197 -3.55 13.83 16.02
C ALA A 197 -4.37 12.61 15.56
N ARG A 198 -5.49 12.32 16.21
CA ARG A 198 -6.40 11.24 15.80
C ARG A 198 -6.96 11.46 14.40
N PHE A 199 -7.48 12.65 14.09
CA PHE A 199 -7.96 12.94 12.73
C PHE A 199 -6.85 12.85 11.68
N ALA A 200 -5.64 13.29 12.00
CA ALA A 200 -4.49 13.14 11.11
C ALA A 200 -4.12 11.68 10.88
N VAL A 201 -4.24 10.80 11.88
CA VAL A 201 -4.04 9.35 11.72
C VAL A 201 -5.13 8.77 10.83
N ILE A 202 -6.41 9.07 11.11
CA ILE A 202 -7.55 8.56 10.34
C ILE A 202 -7.45 9.00 8.87
N SER A 203 -7.08 10.26 8.59
CA SER A 203 -6.95 10.77 7.23
C SER A 203 -5.90 10.05 6.40
N ARG A 204 -4.91 9.40 7.04
CA ARG A 204 -3.88 8.60 6.36
C ARG A 204 -4.28 7.14 6.17
N LYS A 205 -5.28 6.66 6.91
CA LYS A 205 -5.76 5.28 6.86
C LYS A 205 -6.77 5.04 5.74
N ILE A 206 -7.28 6.07 5.09
CA ILE A 206 -8.32 5.94 4.06
C ILE A 206 -7.96 6.74 2.81
N ASN A 207 -7.97 6.08 1.67
CA ASN A 207 -7.84 6.72 0.36
C ASN A 207 -9.05 6.36 -0.49
N VAL A 208 -9.72 7.35 -1.04
CA VAL A 208 -10.82 7.15 -1.99
C VAL A 208 -10.28 6.94 -3.39
N ASN A 209 -11.13 6.44 -4.29
CA ASN A 209 -10.78 6.40 -5.70
C ASN A 209 -10.59 7.82 -6.23
N PRO A 210 -9.59 8.03 -7.09
CA PRO A 210 -9.35 9.34 -7.67
C PRO A 210 -10.56 9.81 -8.49
N ASP A 211 -10.68 11.12 -8.68
CA ASP A 211 -11.67 11.68 -9.61
C ASP A 211 -11.50 11.11 -11.04
N PRO A 212 -12.54 11.14 -11.90
CA PRO A 212 -12.48 10.52 -13.22
C PRO A 212 -11.37 11.05 -14.15
N GLU A 213 -11.00 12.33 -14.04
CA GLU A 213 -9.94 12.93 -14.84
C GLU A 213 -8.57 12.41 -14.38
N THR A 214 -8.34 12.40 -13.06
CA THR A 214 -7.14 11.82 -12.45
C THR A 214 -7.01 10.33 -12.75
N LEU A 215 -8.11 9.57 -12.69
CA LEU A 215 -8.12 8.15 -13.03
C LEU A 215 -7.76 7.92 -14.51
N GLN A 216 -8.30 8.72 -15.43
CA GLN A 216 -7.97 8.62 -16.85
C GLN A 216 -6.50 8.96 -17.12
N LEU A 217 -5.93 9.94 -16.42
CA LEU A 217 -4.51 10.27 -16.52
C LEU A 217 -3.64 9.14 -15.98
N ALA A 218 -3.99 8.57 -14.82
CA ALA A 218 -3.30 7.44 -14.21
C ALA A 218 -3.33 6.20 -15.11
N GLN A 219 -4.47 5.94 -15.78
CA GLN A 219 -4.59 4.86 -16.76
C GLN A 219 -3.60 5.02 -17.93
N LYS A 220 -3.51 6.22 -18.50
CA LYS A 220 -2.55 6.50 -19.59
C LYS A 220 -1.10 6.34 -19.12
N GLU A 221 -0.79 6.85 -17.95
CA GLU A 221 0.54 6.75 -17.35
C GLU A 221 0.93 5.29 -17.06
N ALA A 222 0.03 4.49 -16.49
CA ALA A 222 0.28 3.07 -16.23
C ALA A 222 0.51 2.27 -17.51
N ALA A 223 -0.26 2.55 -18.58
CA ALA A 223 -0.07 1.90 -19.87
C ALA A 223 1.29 2.26 -20.48
N GLU A 224 1.67 3.54 -20.45
CA GLU A 224 2.98 3.99 -20.93
C GLU A 224 4.11 3.37 -20.10
N LEU A 225 3.98 3.38 -18.77
CA LEU A 225 4.94 2.83 -17.83
C LEU A 225 5.19 1.34 -18.08
N ASN A 226 4.13 0.55 -18.23
CA ASN A 226 4.22 -0.89 -18.53
C ASN A 226 4.89 -1.13 -19.90
N SER A 227 4.51 -0.38 -20.93
CA SER A 227 5.08 -0.54 -22.26
C SER A 227 6.56 -0.16 -22.35
N SER A 228 6.94 0.94 -21.70
CA SER A 228 8.31 1.43 -21.62
C SER A 228 9.18 0.50 -20.76
N PHE A 229 8.66 0.00 -19.64
CA PHE A 229 9.37 -0.99 -18.82
C PHE A 229 9.73 -2.23 -19.62
N ARG A 230 8.78 -2.80 -20.37
CA ARG A 230 9.02 -3.98 -21.22
C ARG A 230 10.09 -3.70 -22.28
N ARG A 231 10.08 -2.51 -22.89
CA ARG A 231 11.05 -2.10 -23.91
C ARG A 231 12.45 -1.98 -23.34
N ASP A 232 12.59 -1.33 -22.18
CA ASP A 232 13.87 -1.11 -21.54
C ASP A 232 14.48 -2.41 -21.00
N VAL A 233 13.66 -3.32 -20.47
CA VAL A 233 14.09 -4.67 -20.08
C VAL A 233 14.65 -5.42 -21.30
N LEU A 234 13.91 -5.43 -22.41
CA LEU A 234 14.37 -6.08 -23.65
C LEU A 234 15.68 -5.47 -24.15
N GLN A 235 15.82 -4.15 -24.10
CA GLN A 235 17.04 -3.45 -24.52
C GLN A 235 18.22 -3.79 -23.60
N ALA A 236 18.02 -3.69 -22.29
CA ALA A 236 19.03 -4.08 -21.29
C ALA A 236 19.44 -5.54 -21.48
N TRP A 237 18.56 -6.37 -22.02
CA TRP A 237 18.79 -7.79 -22.28
C TRP A 237 19.20 -8.14 -23.70
N GLY A 238 19.58 -7.15 -24.51
CA GLY A 238 20.13 -7.37 -25.85
C GLY A 238 19.10 -7.94 -26.82
N GLY A 239 17.82 -7.61 -26.64
CA GLY A 239 16.70 -8.09 -27.45
C GLY A 239 16.27 -9.53 -27.15
N LYS A 240 16.94 -10.21 -26.20
CA LYS A 240 16.58 -11.55 -25.76
C LYS A 240 15.45 -11.47 -24.74
N SER A 241 14.45 -12.35 -24.87
CA SER A 241 13.48 -12.58 -23.80
C SER A 241 14.19 -13.13 -22.57
N TYR A 242 13.58 -12.97 -21.38
CA TYR A 242 14.09 -13.56 -20.14
C TYR A 242 14.44 -15.04 -20.29
N GLU A 243 13.55 -15.79 -20.96
CA GLU A 243 13.72 -17.23 -21.15
C GLU A 243 14.93 -17.55 -22.05
N SER A 244 15.26 -16.67 -23.00
CA SER A 244 16.38 -16.87 -23.94
C SER A 244 17.74 -16.38 -23.41
N THR A 245 17.77 -15.60 -22.32
CA THR A 245 19.02 -15.25 -21.61
C THR A 245 19.51 -16.35 -20.66
N ARG A 246 18.72 -17.42 -20.47
CA ARG A 246 18.99 -18.54 -19.54
C ARG A 246 19.53 -19.81 -20.19
N GLN A 247 19.63 -19.85 -21.53
CA GLN A 247 20.29 -20.92 -22.29
C GLN A 247 21.72 -20.53 -22.60
#